data_AF-A0A800A8N2-F1
#
_entry.id   AF-A0A800A8N2-F1
#
_cell.length_a   1.000
_cell.length_b   1.000
_cell.length_c   1.000
_cell.angle_alpha   90.00
_cell.angle_beta   90.00
_cell.angle_gamma   90.00
#
_symmetry.space_group_name_H-M   'P 1'
#
loop_
_entity.id
_entity.type
_entity.pdbx_description
1 polymer ?
#
loop_
_entity_poly.entity_id
_entity_poly.type
_entity_poly.pdbx_seq_one_letter_code
_entity_poly.pdbx_strand_id
1 'polypeptide(L)'
;MTDNAPGHPLNDAAGLGEDAADERDSNAFALRVLWTGTAEARDLARVLGEGVAHQAGTNVVASCVKARATLLVAPAITSFELCSMAVPYGFTSSKTRLVVAAVGGGPHTLLAAHLAHRLSRQLGVPAFAVCGYGPSGLRAEAEGVLAEIADRLPDLAVQAVQTPRPAAIVEGLPAGTLVVVGAPGGNWLERRFFGPGARIRARAPDGVIVVKQAPTRVFQIMRPAVAFEPNMSASDAVVLSGDRHVIVAHGERLVGIAPLHALQEAPAGAELGEVAENPIFLIATQLTDHASELVDRYGDDPIPVVD
;
A
#
# COMPACT_ATOMS: atom_id res chain seq x y z
N MET A 1 55.29 -21.57 27.86
CA MET A 1 54.43 -20.53 28.44
C MET A 1 54.53 -19.33 27.52
N THR A 2 53.44 -19.03 26.80
CA THR A 2 52.97 -17.72 26.26
C THR A 2 53.98 -16.83 25.54
N ASP A 3 53.72 -16.18 24.41
CA ASP A 3 52.60 -16.06 23.45
C ASP A 3 53.10 -15.05 22.37
N ASN A 4 52.32 -14.82 21.32
CA ASN A 4 52.37 -13.69 20.37
C ASN A 4 53.21 -13.83 19.10
N ALA A 5 52.54 -14.32 18.06
CA ALA A 5 52.60 -13.74 16.72
C ALA A 5 51.62 -12.55 16.61
N PRO A 6 51.91 -11.47 15.87
CA PRO A 6 50.90 -10.50 15.49
C PRO A 6 50.30 -10.89 14.13
N GLY A 7 49.04 -11.33 14.16
CA GLY A 7 48.19 -11.46 12.98
C GLY A 7 47.71 -10.10 12.49
N HIS A 8 47.72 -9.94 11.16
CA HIS A 8 46.88 -8.97 10.46
C HIS A 8 45.39 -9.27 10.70
N PRO A 9 44.54 -8.25 10.94
CA PRO A 9 43.14 -8.34 10.57
C PRO A 9 42.95 -7.77 9.17
N LEU A 10 42.54 -8.67 8.26
CA LEU A 10 41.89 -8.34 7.01
C LEU A 10 40.45 -7.87 7.29
N ASN A 11 40.00 -6.96 6.42
CA ASN A 11 38.64 -6.46 6.25
C ASN A 11 37.52 -7.45 6.60
N ASP A 12 36.63 -7.04 7.50
CA ASP A 12 35.24 -7.47 7.54
C ASP A 12 34.36 -6.23 7.70
N ALA A 13 34.01 -5.62 6.57
CA ALA A 13 32.99 -4.57 6.47
C ALA A 13 32.36 -4.63 5.08
N ALA A 14 31.58 -5.69 4.82
CA ALA A 14 30.66 -5.76 3.71
C ALA A 14 29.58 -6.81 4.03
N GLY A 15 28.47 -6.37 4.60
CA GLY A 15 27.38 -7.28 4.96
C GLY A 15 26.18 -6.58 5.59
N LEU A 16 25.81 -5.39 5.11
CA LEU A 16 24.56 -4.70 5.47
C LEU A 16 24.11 -3.87 4.26
N GLY A 17 23.41 -4.49 3.32
CA GLY A 17 22.95 -3.80 2.11
C GLY A 17 21.86 -4.50 1.30
N GLU A 18 21.70 -5.82 1.42
CA GLU A 18 20.77 -6.57 0.56
C GLU A 18 19.41 -6.88 1.22
N ASP A 19 19.30 -6.92 2.56
CA ASP A 19 18.02 -7.26 3.24
C ASP A 19 16.95 -6.15 3.18
N ALA A 20 17.35 -4.88 3.02
CA ALA A 20 16.40 -3.77 3.06
C ALA A 20 15.58 -3.60 1.77
N ALA A 21 16.01 -4.19 0.64
CA ALA A 21 15.26 -4.16 -0.61
C ALA A 21 14.17 -5.24 -0.64
N ASP A 22 14.45 -6.41 -0.06
CA ASP A 22 13.55 -7.57 -0.03
C ASP A 22 12.37 -7.39 0.97
N GLU A 23 12.60 -6.67 2.09
CA GLU A 23 11.52 -6.27 3.01
C GLU A 23 10.61 -5.15 2.47
N ARG A 24 11.10 -4.33 1.52
CA ARG A 24 10.34 -3.20 0.96
C ARG A 24 9.25 -3.67 0.00
N ASP A 25 9.49 -4.71 -0.79
CA ASP A 25 8.50 -5.27 -1.71
C ASP A 25 7.51 -6.22 -1.02
N SER A 26 7.95 -6.97 -0.01
CA SER A 26 7.09 -7.90 0.75
C SER A 26 6.05 -7.20 1.64
N ASN A 27 6.26 -5.92 2.01
CA ASN A 27 5.36 -5.15 2.87
C ASN A 27 4.41 -4.18 2.10
N ALA A 28 4.64 -3.95 0.80
CA ALA A 28 3.82 -3.04 -0.02
C ALA A 28 2.33 -3.44 -0.08
N PHE A 29 2.02 -4.70 0.22
CA PHE A 29 0.67 -5.23 0.19
C PHE A 29 0.15 -5.79 1.52
N ALA A 30 0.77 -5.43 2.65
CA ALA A 30 0.19 -5.67 3.96
C ALA A 30 -1.14 -4.90 4.06
N LEU A 31 -2.26 -5.62 4.00
CA LEU A 31 -3.57 -5.00 3.96
C LEU A 31 -4.02 -4.61 5.36
N ARG A 32 -4.11 -3.30 5.61
CA ARG A 32 -4.82 -2.71 6.74
C ARG A 32 -6.19 -2.28 6.25
N VAL A 33 -7.17 -3.14 6.54
CA VAL A 33 -8.51 -3.07 5.93
C VAL A 33 -9.47 -2.31 6.85
N LEU A 34 -10.07 -1.26 6.30
CA LEU A 34 -11.25 -0.61 6.86
C LEU A 34 -12.50 -0.96 6.08
N TRP A 35 -13.66 -0.82 6.71
CA TRP A 35 -14.94 -0.95 6.01
C TRP A 35 -15.99 0.06 6.46
N THR A 36 -16.95 0.32 5.59
CA THR A 36 -18.10 1.17 5.89
C THR A 36 -19.35 0.68 5.16
N GLY A 37 -20.52 1.10 5.66
CA GLY A 37 -21.81 0.85 5.02
C GLY A 37 -22.38 -0.53 5.29
N THR A 38 -22.47 -1.36 4.25
CA THR A 38 -23.35 -2.55 4.21
C THR A 38 -22.77 -3.76 4.93
N ALA A 39 -23.64 -4.73 5.27
CA ALA A 39 -23.21 -6.03 5.78
C ALA A 39 -22.26 -6.76 4.81
N GLU A 40 -22.51 -6.63 3.51
CA GLU A 40 -21.66 -7.21 2.46
C GLU A 40 -20.25 -6.61 2.46
N ALA A 41 -20.13 -5.29 2.62
CA ALA A 41 -18.83 -4.61 2.74
C ALA A 41 -18.07 -5.09 3.98
N ARG A 42 -18.75 -5.23 5.12
CA ARG A 42 -18.19 -5.81 6.34
C ARG A 42 -17.71 -7.24 6.15
N ASP A 43 -18.51 -8.09 5.49
CA ASP A 43 -18.17 -9.49 5.32
C ASP A 43 -16.98 -9.67 4.39
N LEU A 44 -16.91 -8.92 3.28
CA LEU A 44 -15.72 -8.88 2.44
C LEU A 44 -14.50 -8.38 3.22
N ALA A 45 -14.66 -7.30 4.00
CA ALA A 45 -13.56 -6.75 4.79
C ALA A 45 -13.03 -7.73 5.82
N ARG A 46 -13.87 -8.53 6.48
CA ARG A 46 -13.42 -9.56 7.42
C ARG A 46 -12.55 -10.61 6.73
N VAL A 47 -12.95 -11.06 5.54
CA VAL A 47 -12.16 -12.03 4.77
C VAL A 47 -10.83 -11.41 4.35
N LEU A 48 -10.85 -10.20 3.78
CA LEU A 48 -9.63 -9.50 3.35
C LEU A 48 -8.74 -9.05 4.52
N GLY A 49 -9.30 -8.77 5.67
CA GLY A 49 -8.58 -8.33 6.87
C GLY A 49 -8.16 -9.47 7.79
N GLU A 50 -8.34 -10.74 7.41
CA GLU A 50 -8.02 -11.91 8.24
C GLU A 50 -8.71 -11.86 9.61
N GLY A 51 -9.94 -11.35 9.65
CA GLY A 51 -10.70 -11.11 10.87
C GLY A 51 -10.39 -9.81 11.62
N VAL A 52 -9.36 -9.05 11.21
CA VAL A 52 -8.88 -7.83 11.90
C VAL A 52 -9.37 -6.53 11.24
N ALA A 53 -10.37 -6.60 10.35
CA ALA A 53 -10.88 -5.39 9.69
C ALA A 53 -11.68 -4.48 10.65
N HIS A 54 -11.38 -3.18 10.64
CA HIS A 54 -12.06 -2.21 11.51
C HIS A 54 -13.16 -1.44 10.76
N GLN A 55 -14.24 -1.14 11.45
CA GLN A 55 -15.28 -0.25 10.92
C GLN A 55 -14.78 1.19 10.95
N ALA A 56 -14.90 1.90 9.82
CA ALA A 56 -14.63 3.33 9.77
C ALA A 56 -15.68 4.11 10.61
N GLY A 57 -15.22 5.12 11.34
CA GLY A 57 -16.09 6.03 12.08
C GLY A 57 -16.85 7.00 11.17
N THR A 58 -17.52 7.99 11.76
CA THR A 58 -18.25 9.05 11.03
C THR A 58 -17.32 9.88 10.13
N ASN A 59 -16.07 10.07 10.55
CA ASN A 59 -15.02 10.64 9.73
C ASN A 59 -14.14 9.52 9.14
N VAL A 60 -14.42 9.14 7.89
CA VAL A 60 -13.70 8.09 7.17
C VAL A 60 -12.23 8.48 6.94
N VAL A 61 -11.95 9.77 6.69
CA VAL A 61 -10.59 10.28 6.49
C VAL A 61 -9.75 10.06 7.73
N ALA A 62 -10.20 10.57 8.89
CA ALA A 62 -9.50 10.40 10.16
C ALA A 62 -9.33 8.92 10.53
N SER A 63 -10.34 8.09 10.22
CA SER A 63 -10.27 6.64 10.44
C SER A 63 -9.15 6.00 9.60
N CYS A 64 -9.01 6.41 8.33
CA CYS A 64 -7.97 5.88 7.43
C CYS A 64 -6.57 6.27 7.90
N VAL A 65 -6.36 7.54 8.29
CA VAL A 65 -5.07 8.00 8.81
C VAL A 65 -4.71 7.25 10.08
N LYS A 66 -5.62 7.22 11.06
CA LYS A 66 -5.41 6.56 12.36
C LYS A 66 -5.11 5.06 12.22
N ALA A 67 -5.85 4.35 11.37
CA ALA A 67 -5.64 2.92 11.14
C ALA A 67 -4.53 2.61 10.11
N ARG A 68 -3.90 3.66 9.56
CA ARG A 68 -2.96 3.59 8.44
C ARG A 68 -3.48 2.76 7.26
N ALA A 69 -4.76 2.88 6.98
CA ALA A 69 -5.49 2.00 6.07
C ALA A 69 -4.88 1.97 4.66
N THR A 70 -4.71 0.77 4.12
CA THR A 70 -4.28 0.56 2.72
C THR A 70 -5.45 0.15 1.82
N LEU A 71 -6.55 -0.33 2.41
CA LEU A 71 -7.77 -0.69 1.70
C LEU A 71 -9.03 -0.26 2.48
N LEU A 72 -9.98 0.36 1.78
CA LEU A 72 -11.33 0.64 2.26
C LEU A 72 -12.36 -0.22 1.49
N VAL A 73 -13.11 -1.04 2.21
CA VAL A 73 -14.26 -1.78 1.66
C VAL A 73 -15.53 -0.96 1.84
N ALA A 74 -16.20 -0.63 0.74
CA ALA A 74 -17.32 0.30 0.73
C ALA A 74 -18.48 -0.21 -0.18
N PRO A 75 -19.71 0.30 -0.02
CA PRO A 75 -20.85 -0.13 -0.83
C PRO A 75 -20.83 0.40 -2.27
N ALA A 76 -20.02 1.42 -2.55
CA ALA A 76 -19.90 2.02 -3.87
C ALA A 76 -18.52 2.65 -4.08
N ILE A 77 -18.09 2.72 -5.34
CA ILE A 77 -16.89 3.48 -5.73
C ILE A 77 -17.23 4.97 -5.62
N THR A 78 -16.33 5.75 -5.01
CA THR A 78 -16.44 7.19 -4.86
C THR A 78 -15.17 7.89 -5.37
N SER A 79 -15.13 9.23 -5.27
CA SER A 79 -13.93 10.03 -5.49
C SER A 79 -12.94 9.96 -4.32
N PHE A 80 -13.13 9.04 -3.36
CA PHE A 80 -12.20 8.84 -2.26
C PHE A 80 -10.88 8.25 -2.78
N GLU A 81 -9.76 8.87 -2.38
CA GLU A 81 -8.42 8.59 -2.93
C GLU A 81 -7.32 8.57 -1.87
N LEU A 82 -7.67 8.43 -0.59
CA LEU A 82 -6.67 8.30 0.48
C LEU A 82 -6.10 6.89 0.61
N CYS A 83 -6.87 5.87 0.22
CA CYS A 83 -6.41 4.50 0.12
C CYS A 83 -7.21 3.77 -0.95
N SER A 84 -6.72 2.60 -1.36
CA SER A 84 -7.39 1.79 -2.37
C SER A 84 -8.77 1.36 -1.90
N MET A 85 -9.69 1.11 -2.83
CA MET A 85 -11.06 0.72 -2.51
C MET A 85 -11.38 -0.66 -3.07
N ALA A 86 -12.21 -1.41 -2.35
CA ALA A 86 -12.88 -2.61 -2.84
C ALA A 86 -14.39 -2.49 -2.62
N VAL A 87 -15.17 -2.87 -3.62
CA VAL A 87 -16.63 -2.76 -3.59
C VAL A 87 -17.25 -4.10 -3.97
N PRO A 88 -17.89 -4.80 -3.02
CA PRO A 88 -18.54 -6.06 -3.32
C PRO A 88 -19.91 -5.84 -3.97
N TYR A 89 -20.26 -6.77 -4.87
CA TYR A 89 -21.56 -6.88 -5.50
C TYR A 89 -21.99 -8.35 -5.57
N GLY A 90 -22.91 -8.75 -4.70
CA GLY A 90 -23.36 -10.14 -4.57
C GLY A 90 -22.34 -11.07 -3.90
N PHE A 91 -21.33 -10.53 -3.20
CA PHE A 91 -20.32 -11.34 -2.51
C PHE A 91 -20.95 -12.17 -1.40
N THR A 92 -20.60 -13.46 -1.35
CA THR A 92 -20.97 -14.36 -0.26
C THR A 92 -19.88 -15.41 -0.08
N SER A 93 -19.14 -15.32 1.03
CA SER A 93 -18.03 -16.23 1.33
C SER A 93 -18.42 -17.71 1.29
N SER A 94 -19.62 -18.06 1.78
CA SER A 94 -20.08 -19.45 1.84
C SER A 94 -20.41 -20.07 0.48
N LYS A 95 -20.66 -19.25 -0.55
CA LYS A 95 -20.97 -19.69 -1.91
C LYS A 95 -19.76 -19.71 -2.83
N THR A 96 -18.74 -18.91 -2.53
CA THR A 96 -17.51 -18.85 -3.33
C THR A 96 -16.79 -20.21 -3.34
N ARG A 97 -16.42 -20.67 -4.54
CA ARG A 97 -15.69 -21.92 -4.82
C ARG A 97 -14.48 -21.69 -5.73
N LEU A 98 -14.40 -20.54 -6.38
CA LEU A 98 -13.30 -20.12 -7.25
C LEU A 98 -13.20 -18.60 -7.22
N VAL A 99 -11.99 -18.04 -7.23
CA VAL A 99 -11.77 -16.60 -7.38
C VAL A 99 -10.99 -16.32 -8.67
N VAL A 100 -11.49 -15.40 -9.49
CA VAL A 100 -10.86 -15.05 -10.76
C VAL A 100 -10.53 -13.56 -10.77
N ALA A 101 -9.26 -13.20 -10.94
CA ALA A 101 -8.87 -11.83 -11.24
C ALA A 101 -8.95 -11.58 -12.74
N ALA A 102 -9.92 -10.77 -13.18
CA ALA A 102 -10.00 -10.33 -14.58
C ALA A 102 -9.14 -9.07 -14.76
N VAL A 103 -7.98 -9.23 -15.42
CA VAL A 103 -6.89 -8.24 -15.46
C VAL A 103 -6.59 -7.73 -16.88
N GLY A 104 -5.90 -6.59 -16.97
CA GLY A 104 -5.44 -5.95 -18.22
C GLY A 104 -4.32 -4.94 -17.99
N GLY A 105 -3.96 -4.10 -18.96
CA GLY A 105 -2.85 -3.12 -18.81
C GLY A 105 -3.17 -1.85 -17.98
N GLY A 106 -4.01 -1.95 -16.95
CA GLY A 106 -4.52 -0.80 -16.20
C GLY A 106 -3.96 -0.64 -14.77
N PRO A 107 -4.11 0.54 -14.16
CA PRO A 107 -3.53 0.88 -12.84
C PRO A 107 -4.12 0.11 -11.66
N HIS A 108 -5.13 -0.72 -11.89
CA HIS A 108 -5.83 -1.49 -10.85
C HIS A 108 -5.56 -2.99 -10.94
N THR A 109 -4.76 -3.41 -11.92
CA THR A 109 -4.54 -4.80 -12.26
C THR A 109 -3.85 -5.58 -11.14
N LEU A 110 -2.74 -5.06 -10.63
CA LEU A 110 -2.03 -5.70 -9.52
C LEU A 110 -2.90 -5.77 -8.26
N LEU A 111 -3.66 -4.71 -7.95
CA LEU A 111 -4.59 -4.74 -6.83
C LEU A 111 -5.66 -5.83 -7.01
N ALA A 112 -6.22 -5.99 -8.20
CA ALA A 112 -7.21 -7.02 -8.47
C ALA A 112 -6.64 -8.43 -8.31
N ALA A 113 -5.43 -8.68 -8.83
CA ALA A 113 -4.73 -9.95 -8.68
C ALA A 113 -4.40 -10.25 -7.21
N HIS A 114 -3.87 -9.26 -6.49
CA HIS A 114 -3.52 -9.40 -5.07
C HIS A 114 -4.74 -9.71 -4.20
N LEU A 115 -5.85 -9.00 -4.42
CA LEU A 115 -7.09 -9.26 -3.68
C LEU A 115 -7.68 -10.62 -4.04
N ALA A 116 -7.61 -11.06 -5.29
CA ALA A 116 -8.04 -12.41 -5.67
C ALA A 116 -7.20 -13.50 -4.99
N HIS A 117 -5.86 -13.35 -5.01
CA HIS A 117 -4.95 -14.28 -4.34
C HIS A 117 -5.18 -14.32 -2.83
N ARG A 118 -5.41 -13.17 -2.20
CA ARG A 118 -5.72 -13.10 -0.77
C ARG A 118 -7.06 -13.75 -0.43
N LEU A 119 -8.11 -13.47 -1.21
CA LEU A 119 -9.42 -14.10 -1.05
C LEU A 119 -9.34 -15.62 -1.18
N SER A 120 -8.58 -16.11 -2.16
CA SER A 120 -8.31 -17.54 -2.36
C SER A 120 -7.78 -18.20 -1.10
N ARG A 121 -6.72 -17.63 -0.52
CA ARG A 121 -6.10 -18.15 0.70
C ARG A 121 -7.05 -18.13 1.89
N GLN A 122 -7.78 -17.03 2.07
CA GLN A 122 -8.67 -16.85 3.22
C GLN A 122 -9.96 -17.67 3.14
N LEU A 123 -10.42 -17.98 1.93
CA LEU A 123 -11.60 -18.81 1.70
C LEU A 123 -11.25 -20.30 1.50
N GLY A 124 -9.97 -20.65 1.31
CA GLY A 124 -9.54 -22.01 1.03
C GLY A 124 -10.01 -22.53 -0.34
N VAL A 125 -10.10 -21.64 -1.34
CA VAL A 125 -10.60 -21.94 -2.69
C VAL A 125 -9.54 -21.59 -3.73
N PRO A 126 -9.48 -22.26 -4.90
CA PRO A 126 -8.52 -21.92 -5.94
C PRO A 126 -8.71 -20.49 -6.48
N ALA A 127 -7.63 -19.94 -7.03
CA ALA A 127 -7.69 -18.70 -7.80
C ALA A 127 -6.71 -18.64 -8.95
N PHE A 128 -7.04 -17.80 -9.94
CA PHE A 128 -6.16 -17.47 -11.04
C PHE A 128 -6.42 -16.05 -11.57
N ALA A 129 -5.42 -15.45 -12.20
CA ALA A 129 -5.56 -14.23 -12.98
C ALA A 129 -5.72 -14.56 -14.46
N VAL A 130 -6.65 -13.86 -15.12
CA VAL A 130 -6.94 -14.04 -16.53
C VAL A 130 -6.88 -12.73 -17.28
N CYS A 131 -6.13 -12.72 -18.39
CA CYS A 131 -6.06 -11.58 -19.30
C CYS A 131 -6.61 -11.98 -20.68
N GLY A 132 -7.55 -11.18 -21.18
CA GLY A 132 -8.15 -11.37 -22.49
C GLY A 132 -7.41 -10.64 -23.59
N TYR A 133 -7.22 -11.29 -24.74
CA TYR A 133 -6.76 -10.63 -25.96
C TYR A 133 -7.67 -10.96 -27.15
N GLY A 134 -7.80 -9.99 -28.07
CA GLY A 134 -8.60 -10.14 -29.28
C GLY A 134 -7.92 -11.00 -30.35
N PRO A 135 -8.64 -11.47 -31.39
CA PRO A 135 -8.05 -12.22 -32.50
C PRO A 135 -6.99 -11.45 -33.30
N SER A 136 -7.13 -10.12 -33.37
CA SER A 136 -6.15 -9.18 -33.91
C SER A 136 -5.37 -8.45 -32.82
N GLY A 137 -5.53 -8.88 -31.56
CA GLY A 137 -4.97 -8.23 -30.39
C GLY A 137 -3.51 -8.61 -30.15
N LEU A 138 -2.83 -7.79 -29.35
CA LEU A 138 -1.43 -7.98 -29.00
C LEU A 138 -1.33 -8.99 -27.84
N ARG A 139 -1.31 -10.29 -28.19
CA ARG A 139 -1.10 -11.39 -27.23
C ARG A 139 0.10 -11.13 -26.30
N ALA A 140 1.17 -10.55 -26.84
CA ALA A 140 2.37 -10.19 -26.09
C ALA A 140 2.09 -9.18 -24.95
N GLU A 141 1.16 -8.24 -25.13
CA GLU A 141 0.78 -7.30 -24.06
C GLU A 141 0.04 -8.02 -22.93
N ALA A 142 -0.89 -8.91 -23.27
CA ALA A 142 -1.61 -9.72 -22.29
C ALA A 142 -0.65 -10.65 -21.52
N GLU A 143 0.29 -11.28 -22.23
CA GLU A 143 1.35 -12.10 -21.61
C GLU A 143 2.29 -11.26 -20.74
N GLY A 144 2.63 -10.04 -21.14
CA GLY A 144 3.44 -9.11 -20.34
C GLY A 144 2.77 -8.73 -19.02
N VAL A 145 1.46 -8.41 -19.05
CA VAL A 145 0.68 -8.15 -17.83
C VAL A 145 0.65 -9.37 -16.91
N LEU A 146 0.47 -10.56 -17.47
CA LEU A 146 0.43 -11.79 -16.67
C LEU A 146 1.80 -12.18 -16.13
N ALA A 147 2.88 -11.88 -16.85
CA ALA A 147 4.24 -12.08 -16.38
C ALA A 147 4.54 -11.19 -15.16
N GLU A 148 4.14 -9.91 -15.20
CA GLU A 148 4.27 -9.02 -14.04
C GLU A 148 3.49 -9.53 -12.82
N ILE A 149 2.28 -10.08 -13.03
CA ILE A 149 1.50 -10.69 -11.96
C ILE A 149 2.19 -11.94 -11.40
N ALA A 150 2.67 -12.83 -12.27
CA ALA A 150 3.31 -14.07 -11.86
C ALA A 150 4.63 -13.82 -11.10
N ASP A 151 5.36 -12.77 -11.46
CA ASP A 151 6.58 -12.35 -10.76
C ASP A 151 6.29 -11.90 -9.32
N ARG A 152 5.24 -11.07 -9.13
CA ARG A 152 4.86 -10.57 -7.80
C ARG A 152 4.04 -11.57 -6.97
N LEU A 153 3.32 -12.49 -7.62
CA LEU A 153 2.40 -13.44 -7.01
C LEU A 153 2.66 -14.85 -7.59
N PRO A 154 3.80 -15.48 -7.25
CA PRO A 154 4.21 -16.76 -7.85
C PRO A 154 3.23 -17.91 -7.59
N ASP A 155 2.45 -17.82 -6.50
CA ASP A 155 1.43 -18.80 -6.12
C ASP A 155 0.07 -18.56 -6.81
N LEU A 156 -0.08 -17.50 -7.60
CA LEU A 156 -1.31 -17.21 -8.35
C LEU A 156 -1.16 -17.70 -9.78
N ALA A 157 -1.94 -18.71 -10.17
CA ALA A 157 -1.96 -19.18 -11.54
C ALA A 157 -2.39 -18.05 -12.50
N VAL A 158 -1.77 -17.99 -13.68
CA VAL A 158 -2.03 -16.96 -14.70
C VAL A 158 -2.43 -17.58 -16.03
N GLN A 159 -3.37 -16.96 -16.75
CA GLN A 159 -3.84 -17.47 -18.05
C GLN A 159 -4.17 -16.36 -19.04
N ALA A 160 -3.57 -16.42 -20.23
CA ALA A 160 -3.96 -15.61 -21.37
C ALA A 160 -5.06 -16.32 -22.17
N VAL A 161 -6.16 -15.62 -22.47
CA VAL A 161 -7.30 -16.20 -23.20
C VAL A 161 -7.58 -15.37 -24.45
N GLN A 162 -7.50 -16.01 -25.62
CA GLN A 162 -8.00 -15.41 -26.85
C GLN A 162 -9.52 -15.38 -26.80
N THR A 163 -10.11 -14.21 -26.91
CA THR A 163 -11.56 -14.05 -26.89
C THR A 163 -12.00 -12.96 -27.87
N PRO A 164 -13.13 -13.13 -28.57
CA PRO A 164 -13.67 -12.07 -29.41
C PRO A 164 -14.17 -10.87 -28.58
N ARG A 165 -14.48 -11.06 -27.28
CA ARG A 165 -14.92 -9.99 -26.36
C ARG A 165 -14.48 -10.27 -24.92
N PRO A 166 -13.96 -9.28 -24.18
CA PRO A 166 -13.52 -9.47 -22.78
C PRO A 166 -14.57 -10.09 -21.85
N ALA A 167 -15.86 -9.79 -22.06
CA ALA A 167 -16.95 -10.34 -21.25
C ALA A 167 -17.10 -11.87 -21.35
N ALA A 168 -16.69 -12.47 -22.47
CA ALA A 168 -16.80 -13.91 -22.67
C ALA A 168 -15.88 -14.72 -21.73
N ILE A 169 -14.86 -14.09 -21.15
CA ILE A 169 -14.00 -14.70 -20.13
C ILE A 169 -14.80 -15.04 -18.87
N VAL A 170 -15.80 -14.22 -18.56
CA VAL A 170 -16.62 -14.36 -17.35
C VAL A 170 -17.85 -15.24 -17.58
N GLU A 171 -18.37 -15.27 -18.81
CA GLU A 171 -19.58 -16.02 -19.19
C GLU A 171 -19.44 -17.55 -19.10
N GLY A 172 -18.22 -18.07 -19.22
CA GLY A 172 -17.95 -19.50 -19.12
C GLY A 172 -17.51 -19.98 -17.74
N LEU A 173 -17.50 -19.10 -16.73
CA LEU A 173 -17.02 -19.45 -15.40
C LEU A 173 -18.03 -20.35 -14.67
N PRO A 174 -17.55 -21.33 -13.87
CA PRO A 174 -18.44 -22.21 -13.13
C PRO A 174 -19.23 -21.45 -12.06
N ALA A 175 -20.38 -22.01 -11.65
CA ALA A 175 -21.09 -21.54 -10.46
C ALA A 175 -20.16 -21.55 -9.24
N GLY A 176 -20.31 -20.59 -8.32
CA GLY A 176 -19.35 -20.39 -7.23
C GLY A 176 -18.19 -19.46 -7.58
N THR A 177 -18.11 -18.91 -8.80
CA THR A 177 -17.00 -18.05 -9.19
C THR A 177 -17.22 -16.59 -8.79
N LEU A 178 -16.31 -16.08 -7.96
CA LEU A 178 -16.20 -14.68 -7.59
C LEU A 178 -15.19 -13.98 -8.52
N VAL A 179 -15.59 -12.88 -9.15
CA VAL A 179 -14.70 -12.14 -10.07
C VAL A 179 -14.18 -10.87 -9.40
N VAL A 180 -12.86 -10.68 -9.40
CA VAL A 180 -12.21 -9.43 -8.98
C VAL A 180 -11.76 -8.65 -10.22
N VAL A 181 -12.12 -7.38 -10.30
CA VAL A 181 -11.92 -6.55 -11.51
C VAL A 181 -11.57 -5.12 -11.12
N GLY A 182 -10.61 -4.54 -11.84
CA GLY A 182 -10.28 -3.12 -11.72
C GLY A 182 -11.43 -2.20 -12.14
N ALA A 183 -11.60 -1.08 -11.44
CA ALA A 183 -12.54 -0.04 -11.80
C ALA A 183 -12.24 0.48 -13.22
N PRO A 184 -13.26 0.80 -14.02
CA PRO A 184 -13.02 1.35 -15.36
C PRO A 184 -12.41 2.77 -15.25
N GLY A 185 -11.33 3.05 -15.99
CA GLY A 185 -10.83 4.45 -16.16
C GLY A 185 -11.79 5.34 -16.98
N GLY A 186 -11.64 6.67 -16.98
CA GLY A 186 -12.42 7.61 -17.82
C GLY A 186 -13.87 7.88 -17.37
N ASN A 187 -14.65 8.62 -18.19
CA ASN A 187 -16.00 9.09 -17.83
C ASN A 187 -16.97 7.94 -17.48
N TRP A 188 -17.30 7.89 -16.19
CA TRP A 188 -18.03 6.81 -15.51
C TRP A 188 -19.48 6.60 -16.01
N LEU A 189 -20.15 7.65 -16.49
CA LEU A 189 -21.54 7.58 -16.94
C LEU A 189 -21.72 6.80 -18.26
N GLU A 190 -20.78 6.93 -19.21
CA GLU A 190 -20.80 6.20 -20.49
C GLU A 190 -20.50 4.70 -20.29
N ARG A 191 -19.64 4.38 -19.32
CA ARG A 191 -19.20 3.00 -19.01
C ARG A 191 -20.18 2.25 -18.11
N ARG A 192 -21.08 2.94 -17.42
CA ARG A 192 -22.16 2.34 -16.62
C ARG A 192 -23.21 1.63 -17.49
N PHE A 193 -23.37 2.06 -18.75
CA PHE A 193 -24.31 1.45 -19.71
C PHE A 193 -23.62 0.62 -20.81
N PHE A 194 -22.35 0.91 -21.18
CA PHE A 194 -21.68 0.26 -22.32
C PHE A 194 -20.24 -0.26 -22.08
N GLY A 195 -19.70 -0.20 -20.86
CA GLY A 195 -18.34 -0.67 -20.55
C GLY A 195 -18.25 -2.18 -20.19
N PRO A 196 -17.08 -2.83 -20.36
CA PRO A 196 -16.86 -4.25 -20.02
C PRO A 196 -17.27 -4.63 -18.58
N GLY A 197 -17.11 -3.73 -17.60
CA GLY A 197 -17.40 -4.00 -16.18
C GLY A 197 -18.88 -4.16 -15.81
N ALA A 198 -19.81 -3.48 -16.49
CA ALA A 198 -21.25 -3.64 -16.24
C ALA A 198 -21.78 -5.00 -16.74
N ARG A 199 -21.20 -5.50 -17.84
CA ARG A 199 -21.51 -6.82 -18.41
C ARG A 199 -20.95 -7.97 -17.56
N ILE A 200 -19.79 -7.75 -16.93
CA ILE A 200 -19.19 -8.69 -15.97
C ILE A 200 -20.07 -8.80 -14.69
N ARG A 201 -20.57 -7.66 -14.16
CA ARG A 201 -21.50 -7.67 -13.00
C ARG A 201 -22.80 -8.44 -13.25
N ALA A 202 -23.31 -8.43 -14.48
CA ALA A 202 -24.54 -9.15 -14.82
C ALA A 202 -24.32 -10.65 -15.12
N ARG A 203 -23.07 -11.10 -15.23
CA ARG A 203 -22.72 -12.43 -15.76
C ARG A 203 -21.78 -13.23 -14.86
N ALA A 204 -21.19 -12.62 -13.84
CA ALA A 204 -20.39 -13.32 -12.84
C ALA A 204 -21.32 -14.21 -11.98
N PRO A 205 -21.08 -15.53 -11.90
CA PRO A 205 -22.02 -16.47 -11.28
C PRO A 205 -22.31 -16.15 -9.81
N ASP A 206 -21.29 -15.80 -9.03
CA ASP A 206 -21.39 -15.63 -7.57
C ASP A 206 -20.84 -14.27 -7.10
N GLY A 207 -20.98 -13.26 -7.96
CA GLY A 207 -20.71 -11.87 -7.63
C GLY A 207 -19.40 -11.32 -8.16
N VAL A 208 -19.22 -10.02 -7.92
CA VAL A 208 -18.08 -9.24 -8.41
C VAL A 208 -17.53 -8.34 -7.30
N ILE A 209 -16.21 -8.23 -7.22
CA ILE A 209 -15.53 -7.21 -6.45
C ILE A 209 -14.87 -6.23 -7.42
N VAL A 210 -15.29 -4.97 -7.34
CA VAL A 210 -14.66 -3.89 -8.11
C VAL A 210 -13.62 -3.20 -7.25
N VAL A 211 -12.41 -3.04 -7.77
CA VAL A 211 -11.28 -2.49 -7.02
C VAL A 211 -10.76 -1.20 -7.67
N LYS A 212 -10.44 -0.19 -6.88
CA LYS A 212 -9.82 1.07 -7.34
C LYS A 212 -8.53 1.27 -6.58
N GLN A 213 -7.39 1.19 -7.27
CA GLN A 213 -6.11 1.55 -6.69
C GLN A 213 -6.06 3.06 -6.46
N ALA A 214 -5.62 3.47 -5.27
CA ALA A 214 -5.25 4.85 -4.98
C ALA A 214 -3.72 4.97 -4.93
N PRO A 215 -3.16 6.15 -5.24
CA PRO A 215 -1.75 6.42 -4.97
C PRO A 215 -1.42 6.28 -3.47
N THR A 216 -0.18 5.89 -3.18
CA THR A 216 0.29 5.72 -1.81
C THR A 216 0.39 7.07 -1.08
N ARG A 217 -0.09 7.10 0.17
CA ARG A 217 -0.05 8.28 1.05
C ARG A 217 1.02 8.12 2.11
N VAL A 218 1.56 9.24 2.59
CA VAL A 218 2.62 9.26 3.62
C VAL A 218 2.22 8.47 4.87
N PHE A 219 0.97 8.61 5.33
CA PHE A 219 0.48 7.90 6.53
C PHE A 219 0.59 6.37 6.43
N GLN A 220 0.66 5.81 5.21
CA GLN A 220 0.69 4.36 4.99
C GLN A 220 2.08 3.76 5.23
N ILE A 221 3.13 4.58 5.14
CA ILE A 221 4.53 4.15 5.25
C ILE A 221 5.28 4.82 6.41
N MET A 222 4.75 5.92 6.96
CA MET A 222 5.39 6.64 8.07
C MET A 222 5.62 5.72 9.28
N ARG A 223 6.68 5.99 10.05
CA ARG A 223 7.04 5.24 11.26
C ARG A 223 6.81 6.12 12.50
N PRO A 224 6.67 5.53 13.70
CA PRO A 224 6.71 6.31 14.92
C PRO A 224 7.98 7.16 14.98
N ALA A 225 7.86 8.42 15.38
CA ALA A 225 8.98 9.33 15.46
C ALA A 225 9.62 9.28 16.86
N VAL A 226 10.94 9.50 16.91
CA VAL A 226 11.64 9.94 18.13
C VAL A 226 11.77 11.45 18.02
N ALA A 227 11.27 12.17 19.02
CA ALA A 227 11.37 13.61 19.09
C ALA A 227 11.82 14.03 20.49
N PHE A 228 12.48 15.18 20.57
CA PHE A 228 13.05 15.70 21.79
C PHE A 228 12.33 16.99 22.21
N GLU A 229 12.21 17.19 23.52
CA GLU A 229 11.57 18.38 24.08
C GLU A 229 12.45 19.62 23.88
N PRO A 230 11.87 20.82 23.70
CA PRO A 230 12.65 22.03 23.41
C PRO A 230 13.62 22.42 24.52
N ASN A 231 13.35 22.03 25.77
CA ASN A 231 14.19 22.33 26.93
C ASN A 231 15.33 21.31 27.16
N MET A 232 15.46 20.30 26.29
CA MET A 232 16.62 19.41 26.34
C MET A 232 17.88 20.18 25.92
N SER A 233 19.02 19.86 26.55
CA SER A 233 20.29 20.45 26.14
C SER A 233 20.72 19.96 24.76
N ALA A 234 21.25 20.87 23.93
CA ALA A 234 21.77 20.54 22.61
C ALA A 234 22.87 19.47 22.67
N SER A 235 23.74 19.49 23.69
CA SER A 235 24.80 18.49 23.84
C SER A 235 24.26 17.10 24.15
N ASP A 236 23.19 17.00 24.95
CA ASP A 236 22.56 15.71 25.26
C ASP A 236 21.88 15.13 24.02
N ALA A 237 21.22 15.98 23.23
CA ALA A 237 20.59 15.57 21.98
C ALA A 237 21.60 15.02 20.96
N VAL A 238 22.81 15.58 20.87
CA VAL A 238 23.89 15.06 20.01
C VAL A 238 24.32 13.65 20.43
N VAL A 239 24.35 13.36 21.73
CA VAL A 239 24.74 12.04 22.24
C VAL A 239 23.62 11.01 22.07
N LEU A 240 22.37 11.44 22.24
CA LEU A 240 21.20 10.57 22.18
C LEU A 240 20.71 10.32 20.75
N SER A 241 21.00 11.24 19.83
CA SER A 241 20.64 11.10 18.41
C SER A 241 21.75 10.41 17.61
N GLY A 242 21.36 9.50 16.72
CA GLY A 242 22.22 8.97 15.66
C GLY A 242 22.05 9.66 14.31
N ASP A 243 21.07 10.57 14.20
CA ASP A 243 20.63 11.16 12.94
C ASP A 243 21.31 12.51 12.67
N ARG A 244 21.40 12.94 11.39
CA ARG A 244 22.03 14.23 11.04
C ARG A 244 21.17 15.45 11.40
N HIS A 245 19.99 15.22 11.96
CA HIS A 245 19.16 16.24 12.57
C HIS A 245 18.29 15.62 13.66
N VAL A 246 17.80 16.43 14.60
CA VAL A 246 16.85 16.00 15.62
C VAL A 246 15.50 16.67 15.40
N ILE A 247 14.43 15.90 15.60
CA ILE A 247 13.06 16.42 15.58
C ILE A 247 12.77 17.00 16.96
N VAL A 248 12.40 18.28 17.01
CA VAL A 248 12.03 18.98 18.25
C VAL A 248 10.53 19.13 18.31
N ALA A 249 9.90 18.56 19.33
CA ALA A 249 8.46 18.60 19.52
C ALA A 249 8.11 18.89 20.98
N HIS A 250 6.98 19.54 21.19
CA HIS A 250 6.44 19.81 22.52
C HIS A 250 5.00 19.34 22.58
N GLY A 251 4.73 18.32 23.41
CA GLY A 251 3.46 17.60 23.37
C GLY A 251 3.22 16.97 21.98
N GLU A 252 2.06 17.22 21.38
CA GLU A 252 1.68 16.70 20.05
C GLU A 252 2.04 17.66 18.90
N ARG A 253 2.87 18.68 19.15
CA ARG A 253 3.20 19.71 18.16
C ARG A 253 4.67 19.68 17.78
N LEU A 254 4.94 19.59 16.48
CA LEU A 254 6.25 19.83 15.90
C LEU A 254 6.66 21.29 16.13
N VAL A 255 7.78 21.50 16.81
CA VAL A 255 8.32 22.83 17.13
C VAL A 255 9.39 23.22 16.12
N GLY A 256 10.28 22.28 15.78
CA GLY A 256 11.37 22.56 14.86
C GLY A 256 12.22 21.34 14.56
N ILE A 257 13.28 21.57 13.80
CA ILE A 257 14.34 20.61 13.56
C ILE A 257 15.66 21.28 13.87
N ALA A 258 16.52 20.64 14.65
CA ALA A 258 17.87 21.12 14.88
C ALA A 258 18.86 20.25 14.10
N PRO A 259 19.54 20.79 13.07
CA PRO A 259 20.52 20.03 12.31
C PRO A 259 21.77 19.77 13.17
N LEU A 260 22.44 18.65 12.94
CA LEU A 260 23.56 18.20 13.76
C LEU A 260 24.68 19.24 13.85
N HIS A 261 24.98 19.94 12.75
CA HIS A 261 26.00 20.99 12.75
C HIS A 261 25.62 22.17 13.67
N ALA A 262 24.37 22.62 13.66
CA ALA A 262 23.91 23.69 14.53
C ALA A 262 23.92 23.29 16.01
N LEU A 263 23.61 22.02 16.31
CA LEU A 263 23.74 21.49 17.67
C LEU A 263 25.19 21.45 18.15
N GLN A 264 26.13 21.09 17.28
CA GLN A 264 27.55 21.03 17.61
C GLN A 264 28.20 22.41 17.77
N GLU A 265 27.68 23.41 17.07
CA GLU A 265 28.13 24.81 17.16
C GLU A 265 27.43 25.61 18.27
N ALA A 266 26.40 25.03 18.89
CA ALA A 266 25.61 25.70 19.91
C ALA A 266 26.45 26.05 21.16
N PRO A 267 26.19 27.20 21.81
CA PRO A 267 26.84 27.55 23.07
C PRO A 267 26.64 26.48 24.15
N ALA A 268 27.60 26.36 25.06
CA ALA A 268 27.48 25.46 26.20
C ALA A 268 26.22 25.79 27.03
N GLY A 269 25.34 24.80 27.22
CA GLY A 269 24.07 24.96 27.93
C GLY A 269 22.90 25.42 27.08
N ALA A 270 23.06 25.62 25.76
CA ALA A 270 21.95 25.93 24.87
C ALA A 270 20.89 24.82 24.87
N GLU A 271 19.63 25.22 24.82
CA GLU A 271 18.48 24.33 24.73
C GLU A 271 18.09 24.09 23.26
N LEU A 272 17.50 22.93 22.97
CA LEU A 272 17.08 22.57 21.62
C LEU A 272 16.14 23.60 20.98
N GLY A 273 15.25 24.21 21.75
CA GLY A 273 14.32 25.23 21.26
C GLY A 273 15.01 26.50 20.76
N GLU A 274 16.22 26.80 21.23
CA GLU A 274 17.01 27.96 20.80
C GLU A 274 17.78 27.69 19.49
N VAL A 275 18.11 26.41 19.25
CA VAL A 275 18.87 25.96 18.08
C VAL A 275 17.95 25.49 16.95
N ALA A 276 16.73 25.04 17.29
CA ALA A 276 15.79 24.48 16.33
C ALA A 276 15.36 25.52 15.28
N GLU A 277 15.41 25.08 14.03
CA GLU A 277 14.95 25.84 12.88
C GLU A 277 13.50 25.48 12.54
N ASN A 278 12.85 26.36 11.77
CA ASN A 278 11.51 26.08 11.25
C ASN A 278 11.52 24.81 10.40
N PRO A 279 10.68 23.81 10.73
CA PRO A 279 10.75 22.51 10.08
C PRO A 279 9.99 22.55 8.77
N ILE A 280 10.52 21.85 7.76
CA ILE A 280 9.74 21.49 6.57
C ILE A 280 9.28 20.05 6.75
N PHE A 281 7.97 19.85 6.74
CA PHE A 281 7.35 18.57 7.06
C PHE A 281 6.37 18.16 5.97
N LEU A 282 5.99 16.89 5.99
CA LEU A 282 4.90 16.35 5.19
C LEU A 282 3.62 16.31 6.02
N ILE A 283 2.47 16.48 5.35
CA ILE A 283 1.17 16.19 5.92
C ILE A 283 0.86 14.72 5.66
N ALA A 284 0.32 14.01 6.65
CA ALA A 284 0.08 12.57 6.60
C ALA A 284 -0.72 12.11 5.36
N THR A 285 -1.63 12.94 4.86
CA THR A 285 -2.50 12.66 3.70
C THR A 285 -1.87 12.99 2.34
N GLN A 286 -0.66 13.57 2.30
CA GLN A 286 0.06 13.83 1.06
C GLN A 286 0.50 12.54 0.36
N LEU A 287 0.80 12.66 -0.93
CA LEU A 287 1.42 11.59 -1.71
C LEU A 287 2.84 11.34 -1.22
N THR A 288 3.27 10.09 -1.29
CA THR A 288 4.68 9.74 -1.02
C THR A 288 5.65 10.42 -1.96
N ASP A 289 5.21 10.80 -3.17
CA ASP A 289 6.04 11.50 -4.16
C ASP A 289 6.55 12.86 -3.64
N HIS A 290 5.78 13.52 -2.75
CA HIS A 290 6.22 14.78 -2.13
C HIS A 290 7.42 14.57 -1.20
N ALA A 291 7.64 13.35 -0.69
CA ALA A 291 8.83 13.04 0.10
C ALA A 291 10.11 13.14 -0.73
N SER A 292 10.06 12.85 -2.04
CA SER A 292 11.22 12.94 -2.92
C SER A 292 11.77 14.36 -3.04
N GLU A 293 10.91 15.38 -2.92
CA GLU A 293 11.31 16.79 -2.94
C GLU A 293 12.09 17.20 -1.69
N LEU A 294 12.01 16.40 -0.63
CA LEU A 294 12.66 16.65 0.66
C LEU A 294 13.92 15.80 0.87
N VAL A 295 14.22 14.86 -0.04
CA VAL A 295 15.42 14.01 0.00
C VAL A 295 16.69 14.86 -0.06
N ASP A 296 16.74 15.92 -0.88
CA ASP A 296 17.92 16.79 -0.95
C ASP A 296 18.23 17.47 0.39
N ARG A 297 17.21 17.71 1.22
CA ARG A 297 17.35 18.35 2.53
C ARG A 297 17.67 17.35 3.64
N TYR A 298 16.93 16.25 3.71
CA TYR A 298 17.03 15.29 4.81
C TYR A 298 17.89 14.07 4.50
N GLY A 299 18.33 13.90 3.25
CA GLY A 299 18.97 12.69 2.73
C GLY A 299 18.27 11.41 3.21
N ASP A 300 19.03 10.54 3.88
CA ASP A 300 18.55 9.26 4.41
C ASP A 300 17.92 9.36 5.81
N ASP A 301 17.91 10.55 6.43
CA ASP A 301 17.34 10.74 7.77
C ASP A 301 15.80 10.87 7.73
N PRO A 302 15.11 10.69 8.87
CA PRO A 302 13.65 10.80 8.93
C PRO A 302 13.11 12.16 8.48
N ILE A 303 12.10 12.16 7.62
CA ILE A 303 11.34 13.37 7.27
C ILE A 303 10.17 13.52 8.27
N PRO A 304 9.99 14.65 8.96
CA PRO A 304 8.87 14.83 9.87
C PRO A 304 7.52 14.79 9.14
N VAL A 305 6.55 14.13 9.75
CA VAL A 305 5.17 14.04 9.26
C VAL A 305 4.22 14.52 10.36
N VAL A 306 3.25 15.36 10.00
CA VAL A 306 2.20 15.86 10.89
C VAL A 306 0.81 15.48 10.39
N ASP A 307 -0.15 15.34 11.30
CA ASP A 307 -1.59 15.09 11.03
C ASP A 307 -2.40 16.39 11.19
#